data_AF-A0A8J1MT91-F1
#
_entry.id   AF-A0A8J1MT91-F1
#
_cell.length_a   1.000
_cell.length_b   1.000
_cell.length_c   1.000
_cell.angle_alpha   90.00
_cell.angle_beta   90.00
_cell.angle_gamma   90.00
#
_symmetry.space_group_name_H-M   'P 1'
#
loop_
_entity.id
_entity.type
_entity.pdbx_description
1 polymer ?
#
loop_
_entity_poly.entity_id
_entity_poly.type
_entity_poly.pdbx_seq_one_letter_code
_entity_poly.pdbx_strand_id
1 'polypeptide(L)'
;MADDVSEFLGQNPETAAWLELVHGECESDKLWRYRKEFILRNLSDVCGEAEVPPPPETNHKALDRLLAYSMVWANHVFTGCRYPLPVMEKVLKMAENIKVTDAPTHTTRDELVAKKG
;
A
#
# COMPACT_ATOMS: atom_id res chain seq x y z
N MET A 1 11.29 12.16 13.86
CA MET A 1 10.01 11.75 14.47
C MET A 1 9.91 10.26 14.25
N ALA A 2 9.69 9.47 15.29
CA ALA A 2 9.39 8.06 15.12
C ALA A 2 8.20 7.95 14.16
N ASP A 3 8.30 7.06 13.18
CA ASP A 3 7.22 6.78 12.24
C ASP A 3 6.03 6.27 13.06
N ASP A 4 4.88 6.94 13.05
CA ASP A 4 3.69 6.58 13.85
C ASP A 4 3.32 5.10 13.67
N VAL A 5 3.58 4.56 12.47
CA VAL A 5 3.44 3.14 12.14
C VAL A 5 4.39 2.25 12.96
N SER A 6 5.65 2.65 13.12
CA SER A 6 6.64 1.88 13.88
C SER A 6 6.32 1.85 15.37
N GLU A 7 5.81 2.95 15.94
CA GLU A 7 5.35 2.97 17.34
C GLU A 7 4.14 2.03 17.53
N PHE A 8 3.15 2.11 16.64
CA PHE A 8 1.99 1.22 16.65
C PHE A 8 2.39 -0.25 16.56
N LEU A 9 3.30 -0.61 15.64
CA LEU A 9 3.74 -2.00 15.47
C LEU A 9 4.57 -2.51 16.65
N GLY A 10 5.31 -1.63 17.34
CA GLY A 10 6.00 -1.97 18.59
C GLY A 10 5.03 -2.33 19.72
N GLN A 11 3.83 -1.74 19.72
CA GLN A 11 2.76 -2.05 20.68
C GLN A 11 1.90 -3.25 20.27
N ASN A 12 1.91 -3.63 18.99
CA ASN A 12 1.04 -4.66 18.41
C ASN A 12 1.86 -5.75 17.69
N PRO A 13 2.58 -6.62 18.45
CA PRO A 13 3.49 -7.60 17.86
C PRO A 13 2.81 -8.63 16.95
N GLU A 14 1.55 -8.99 17.23
CA GLU A 14 0.78 -9.91 16.40
C GLU A 14 0.44 -9.30 15.04
N THR A 15 0.08 -8.01 15.01
CA THR A 15 -0.14 -7.28 13.75
C THR A 15 1.16 -7.10 12.97
N ALA A 16 2.28 -6.86 13.67
CA ALA A 16 3.60 -6.77 13.04
C ALA A 16 4.00 -8.10 12.39
N ALA A 17 3.82 -9.22 13.10
CA ALA A 17 4.08 -10.55 12.56
C ALA A 17 3.18 -10.86 11.35
N TRP A 18 1.89 -10.50 11.43
CA TRP A 18 0.96 -10.67 10.32
C TRP A 18 1.35 -9.85 9.08
N LEU A 19 1.83 -8.61 9.26
CA LEU A 19 2.29 -7.79 8.14
C LEU A 19 3.47 -8.44 7.42
N GLU A 20 4.42 -9.02 8.15
CA GLU A 20 5.55 -9.70 7.52
C GLU A 20 5.12 -10.98 6.76
N LEU A 21 3.98 -11.59 7.10
CA LEU A 21 3.40 -12.69 6.29
C LEU A 21 2.85 -12.22 4.93
N VAL A 22 2.47 -10.95 4.79
CA VAL A 22 1.94 -10.38 3.54
C VAL A 22 2.97 -9.57 2.76
N HIS A 23 4.20 -9.48 3.27
CA HIS A 23 5.34 -8.88 2.59
C HIS A 23 5.79 -9.79 1.44
N GLY A 24 5.76 -9.26 0.21
CA GLY A 24 6.17 -9.98 -0.98
C GLY A 24 7.68 -9.99 -1.18
N GLU A 25 8.22 -11.12 -1.64
CA GLU A 25 9.67 -11.34 -1.80
C GLU A 25 10.35 -10.37 -2.78
N CYS A 26 9.60 -9.77 -3.71
CA CYS A 26 10.11 -8.85 -4.72
C CYS A 26 9.93 -7.36 -4.34
N GLU A 27 9.46 -7.06 -3.14
CA GLU A 27 9.30 -5.68 -2.68
C GLU A 27 10.62 -5.12 -2.15
N SER A 28 10.94 -3.89 -2.55
CA SER A 28 12.02 -3.14 -1.89
C SER A 28 11.54 -2.64 -0.52
N ASP A 29 12.46 -2.49 0.44
CA ASP A 29 12.15 -1.94 1.78
C ASP A 29 11.41 -0.61 1.72
N LYS A 30 11.73 0.24 0.72
CA LYS A 30 11.07 1.52 0.50
C LYS A 30 9.60 1.32 0.11
N LEU A 31 9.33 0.44 -0.85
CA LEU A 31 7.97 0.12 -1.28
C LEU A 31 7.19 -0.51 -0.13
N TRP A 32 7.81 -1.47 0.57
CA TRP A 32 7.19 -2.17 1.68
C TRP A 32 6.79 -1.24 2.82
N ARG A 33 7.64 -0.27 3.18
CA ARG A 33 7.33 0.74 4.19
C ARG A 33 6.00 1.44 3.92
N TYR A 34 5.80 1.95 2.71
CA TYR A 34 4.59 2.68 2.34
C TYR A 34 3.39 1.76 2.15
N ARG A 35 3.60 0.53 1.65
CA ARG A 35 2.53 -0.46 1.53
C ARG A 35 2.02 -0.90 2.92
N LYS A 36 2.89 -1.05 3.92
CA LYS A 36 2.51 -1.31 5.31
C LYS A 36 1.59 -0.22 5.86
N GLU A 37 1.96 1.04 5.68
CA GLU A 37 1.15 2.18 6.10
C GLU A 37 -0.23 2.16 5.41
N PHE A 38 -0.26 1.88 4.10
CA PHE A 38 -1.52 1.72 3.36
C PHE A 38 -2.41 0.62 3.94
N ILE A 39 -1.83 -0.56 4.21
CA ILE A 39 -2.59 -1.69 4.75
C ILE A 39 -3.15 -1.32 6.12
N LEU A 40 -2.32 -0.86 7.06
CA LEU A 40 -2.72 -0.54 8.43
C LEU A 40 -3.84 0.48 8.49
N ARG A 41 -3.73 1.56 7.70
CA ARG A 41 -4.74 2.62 7.64
C ARG A 41 -6.12 2.11 7.23
N ASN A 42 -6.17 1.12 6.33
CA ASN A 42 -7.42 0.61 5.78
C ASN A 42 -7.87 -0.70 6.47
N LEU A 43 -7.07 -1.23 7.39
CA LEU A 43 -7.34 -2.52 8.03
C LEU A 43 -8.53 -2.44 8.99
N SER A 44 -8.66 -1.32 9.71
CA SER A 44 -9.79 -1.05 10.63
C SER A 44 -11.14 -1.12 9.93
N ASP A 45 -11.22 -0.66 8.68
CA ASP A 45 -12.45 -0.69 7.87
C ASP A 45 -12.82 -2.12 7.42
N VAL A 46 -11.86 -3.05 7.44
CA VAL A 46 -12.02 -4.44 6.96
C VAL A 46 -12.23 -5.42 8.10
N CYS A 47 -11.51 -5.27 9.21
CA CYS A 47 -11.52 -6.21 10.35
C CYS A 47 -12.14 -5.62 11.63
N GLY A 48 -12.47 -4.32 11.67
CA GLY A 48 -12.89 -3.63 12.88
C GLY A 48 -11.71 -3.09 13.71
N GLU A 49 -11.99 -2.16 14.61
CA GLU A 49 -10.97 -1.62 15.52
C GLU A 49 -10.60 -2.68 16.58
N ALA A 50 -9.30 -2.97 16.73
CA ALA A 50 -8.69 -3.87 17.72
C ALA A 50 -8.69 -5.39 17.47
N GLU A 51 -9.08 -5.87 16.28
CA GLU A 51 -8.92 -7.29 15.93
C GLU A 51 -7.64 -7.55 15.11
N VAL A 52 -6.90 -8.59 15.49
CA VAL A 52 -5.79 -9.12 14.67
C VAL A 52 -6.41 -9.65 13.37
N PRO A 53 -5.94 -9.22 12.19
CA PRO A 53 -6.50 -9.67 10.93
C PRO A 53 -6.35 -11.19 10.78
N PRO A 54 -7.32 -11.86 10.13
CA PRO A 54 -7.22 -13.29 9.90
C PRO A 54 -5.97 -13.61 9.07
N PRO A 55 -5.39 -14.81 9.19
CA PRO A 55 -4.27 -15.23 8.36
C PRO A 55 -4.55 -15.00 6.87
N PRO A 56 -3.52 -14.69 6.07
CA PRO A 56 -3.65 -14.66 4.62
C PRO A 56 -4.23 -16.00 4.11
N GLU A 57 -4.92 -15.97 2.97
CA GLU A 57 -5.47 -17.17 2.30
C GLU A 57 -6.66 -17.85 3.02
N THR A 58 -7.21 -17.23 4.07
CA THR A 58 -8.44 -17.69 4.75
C THR A 58 -9.74 -17.43 3.96
N ASN A 59 -9.64 -17.05 2.68
CA ASN A 59 -10.76 -16.68 1.79
C ASN A 59 -11.59 -15.47 2.29
N HIS A 60 -10.95 -14.60 3.08
CA HIS A 60 -11.55 -13.36 3.56
C HIS A 60 -11.55 -12.29 2.46
N LYS A 61 -12.58 -12.32 1.61
CA LYS A 61 -12.68 -11.52 0.38
C LYS A 61 -12.39 -10.02 0.54
N ALA A 62 -12.76 -9.41 1.67
CA ALA A 62 -12.51 -7.99 1.91
C ALA A 62 -11.02 -7.72 2.19
N LEU A 63 -10.35 -8.64 2.87
CA LEU A 63 -8.92 -8.59 3.14
C LEU A 63 -8.11 -8.85 1.87
N ASP A 64 -8.51 -9.85 1.08
CA ASP A 64 -7.87 -10.13 -0.22
C ASP A 64 -7.92 -8.91 -1.14
N ARG A 65 -9.07 -8.20 -1.17
CA ARG A 65 -9.22 -6.96 -1.92
C ARG A 65 -8.34 -5.84 -1.38
N LEU A 66 -8.24 -5.68 -0.06
CA LEU A 66 -7.34 -4.70 0.55
C LEU A 66 -5.88 -4.96 0.16
N LEU A 67 -5.42 -6.20 0.26
CA LEU A 67 -4.06 -6.58 -0.13
C LEU A 67 -3.81 -6.31 -1.62
N ALA A 68 -4.76 -6.64 -2.50
CA ALA A 68 -4.68 -6.32 -3.92
C ALA A 68 -4.61 -4.81 -4.18
N TYR A 69 -5.46 -4.00 -3.54
CA TYR A 69 -5.44 -2.55 -3.67
C TYR A 69 -4.15 -1.92 -3.15
N SER A 70 -3.57 -2.45 -2.07
CA SER A 70 -2.28 -1.98 -1.55
C SER A 70 -1.15 -2.17 -2.57
N MET A 71 -1.16 -3.30 -3.28
CA MET A 71 -0.18 -3.60 -4.33
C MET A 71 -0.40 -2.73 -5.56
N VAL A 72 -1.64 -2.54 -5.98
CA VAL A 72 -2.01 -1.65 -7.10
C VAL A 72 -1.50 -0.23 -6.84
N TRP A 73 -1.75 0.30 -5.64
CA TRP A 73 -1.28 1.62 -5.24
C TRP A 73 0.25 1.69 -5.23
N ALA A 74 0.92 0.74 -4.57
CA ALA A 74 2.38 0.72 -4.49
C ALA A 74 3.02 0.63 -5.89
N ASN A 75 2.52 -0.23 -6.76
CA ASN A 75 2.99 -0.33 -8.14
C ASN A 75 2.75 0.96 -8.92
N HIS A 76 1.58 1.60 -8.75
CA HIS A 76 1.34 2.88 -9.39
C HIS A 76 2.37 3.94 -8.98
N VAL A 77 2.62 4.07 -7.67
CA VAL A 77 3.50 5.09 -7.09
C VAL A 77 4.97 4.81 -7.41
N PHE A 78 5.45 3.59 -7.19
CA PHE A 78 6.88 3.27 -7.23
C PHE A 78 7.34 2.68 -8.56
N THR A 79 6.47 2.01 -9.32
CA THR A 79 6.84 1.37 -10.60
C THR A 79 6.17 2.01 -11.81
N GLY A 80 5.25 2.95 -11.60
CA GLY A 80 4.62 3.72 -12.68
C GLY A 80 3.49 2.97 -13.38
N CYS A 81 3.06 1.82 -12.87
CA CYS A 81 1.95 1.06 -13.43
C CYS A 81 0.68 1.90 -13.55
N ARG A 82 -0.14 1.58 -14.57
CA ARG A 82 -1.41 2.23 -14.85
C ARG A 82 -2.52 1.18 -14.77
N TYR A 83 -3.64 1.57 -14.17
CA TYR A 83 -4.82 0.73 -14.00
C TYR A 83 -6.06 1.49 -14.47
N PRO A 84 -7.21 0.83 -14.69
CA PRO A 84 -8.45 1.50 -15.06
C PRO A 84 -8.83 2.63 -14.09
N LEU A 85 -9.42 3.70 -14.62
CA LEU A 85 -9.74 4.92 -13.85
C LEU A 85 -10.51 4.64 -12.54
N PRO A 86 -11.55 3.77 -12.51
CA PRO A 86 -12.29 3.50 -11.28
C PRO A 86 -11.43 2.82 -10.20
N VAL A 87 -10.45 2.00 -10.61
CA VAL A 87 -9.50 1.38 -9.69
C VAL A 87 -8.56 2.44 -9.13
N MET A 88 -8.05 3.32 -9.99
CA MET A 88 -7.16 4.40 -9.60
C MET A 88 -7.80 5.37 -8.60
N GLU A 89 -9.03 5.82 -8.88
CA GLU A 89 -9.78 6.70 -7.97
C GLU A 89 -9.96 6.06 -6.59
N LYS A 90 -10.28 4.76 -6.55
CA LYS A 90 -10.45 4.02 -5.30
C LYS A 90 -9.15 3.93 -4.51
N VAL A 91 -8.05 3.53 -5.13
CA VAL A 91 -6.77 3.34 -4.40
C VAL A 91 -6.16 4.66 -3.96
N LEU A 92 -6.30 5.73 -4.74
CA LEU A 92 -5.83 7.06 -4.35
C LEU A 92 -6.65 7.62 -3.18
N LYS A 93 -7.96 7.36 -3.14
CA LYS A 93 -8.80 7.71 -1.99
C LYS A 93 -8.41 6.91 -0.73
N MET A 94 -8.13 5.61 -0.87
CA MET A 94 -7.68 4.77 0.26
C MET A 94 -6.31 5.21 0.81
N ALA A 95 -5.45 5.77 -0.04
CA ALA A 95 -4.15 6.30 0.32
C ALA A 95 -4.17 7.77 0.77
N GLU A 96 -5.33 8.40 0.89
CA GLU A 96 -5.42 9.81 1.26
C GLU A 96 -4.68 10.03 2.59
N ASN A 97 -3.81 11.03 2.64
CA ASN A 97 -2.92 11.36 3.77
C ASN A 97 -1.66 10.49 3.97
N ILE A 98 -1.43 9.47 3.15
CA ILE A 98 -0.13 8.78 3.11
C ILE A 98 0.86 9.67 2.38
N LYS A 99 1.87 10.18 3.09
CA LYS A 99 2.86 11.10 2.53
C LYS A 99 4.05 10.32 1.98
N VAL A 100 4.05 10.08 0.68
CA VAL A 100 5.20 9.46 0.01
C VAL A 100 6.29 10.51 -0.22
N THR A 101 7.42 10.37 0.48
CA THR A 101 8.63 11.14 0.18
C THR A 101 9.45 10.44 -0.90
N ASP A 102 10.03 11.23 -1.80
CA ASP A 102 10.94 10.75 -2.85
C ASP A 102 10.31 9.73 -3.82
N ALA A 103 9.04 9.92 -4.18
CA ALA A 103 8.42 9.10 -5.22
C ALA A 103 9.14 9.27 -6.57
N PRO A 104 9.39 8.19 -7.33
CA PRO A 104 10.01 8.30 -8.65
C PRO A 104 9.13 9.12 -9.61
N THR A 105 9.74 10.02 -10.38
CA THR A 105 9.05 10.72 -11.47
C THR A 105 8.93 9.81 -12.68
N HIS A 106 7.76 9.23 -12.89
CA HIS A 106 7.48 8.40 -14.06
C HIS A 106 7.11 9.28 -15.24
N THR A 107 8.02 9.43 -16.21
CA THR A 107 7.72 10.13 -17.46
C THR A 107 7.50 9.10 -18.56
N THR A 108 6.38 9.20 -19.27
CA THR A 108 6.10 8.33 -20.41
C THR A 108 6.89 8.76 -21.65
N ARG A 109 7.12 7.84 -22.58
CA ARG A 109 7.79 8.15 -23.85
C ARG A 109 7.05 9.24 -24.63
N ASP A 110 5.73 9.24 -24.62
CA ASP A 110 4.91 10.21 -25.36
C ASP A 110 5.00 11.61 -24.73
N GLU A 111 5.09 11.72 -23.40
CA GLU A 111 5.36 12.99 -22.70
C GLU A 111 6.77 13.54 -22.99
N LEU A 112 7.76 12.66 -23.14
CA LEU A 112 9.12 13.06 -23.54
C LEU A 112 9.17 13.57 -24.98
N VAL A 113 8.34 13.01 -25.88
CA VAL A 113 8.23 13.44 -27.28
C VAL A 113 7.46 14.77 -27.38
N ALA A 114 6.39 14.95 -26.61
CA ALA A 114 5.60 16.18 -26.58
C ALA A 114 6.37 17.39 -26.04
N LYS A 115 7.33 17.20 -25.13
CA LYS A 115 8.20 18.28 -24.59
C LYS A 115 9.30 18.75 -25.54
N LYS A 116 9.53 18.06 -26.66
CA LYS A 116 10.56 18.40 -27.66
C LYS A 116 10.00 19.12 -28.91
N GLY A 117 8.70 19.44 -28.92
CA GLY A 117 8.02 20.16 -30.00
C GLY A 117 7.93 21.65 -29.73
#